data_AF-A0AAD6H271-F1
#
_entry.id   AF-A0AAD6H271-F1
#
_cell.length_a   1.000
_cell.length_b   1.000
_cell.length_c   1.000
_cell.angle_alpha   90.00
_cell.angle_beta   90.00
_cell.angle_gamma   90.00
#
_symmetry.space_group_name_H-M   'P 1'
#
loop_
_entity.id
_entity.type
_entity.pdbx_description
1 polymer ?
#
loop_
_entity_poly.entity_id
_entity_poly.type
_entity_poly.pdbx_seq_one_letter_code
_entity_poly.pdbx_strand_id
1 'polypeptide(L)'
;MSRSGDFDHLCSTEVRLEQPSFSPSVTFVLDDELSEEYQTMTQEEFEEDLGHPPIDGTISCSLQVRAHQALTQHTHAEVKALISLDHKNCTAVPKLLAYGDRVQGVGDYVPGGYINYAAWTRVAGEPISSASYWELDLAYRVEVRSAFRAAYRELKNDIWGPGLSSLKNLIYDEATKSM
;
A
#
# COMPACT_ATOMS: atom_id res chain seq x y z
N MET A 1 -14.68 17.23 9.51
CA MET A 1 -14.50 16.46 10.76
C MET A 1 -13.76 15.20 10.33
N SER A 2 -12.46 15.12 10.61
CA SER A 2 -11.62 13.96 10.30
C SER A 2 -12.23 12.71 10.92
N ARG A 3 -12.28 11.60 10.17
CA ARG A 3 -12.91 10.35 10.64
C ARG A 3 -11.95 9.66 11.63
N SER A 4 -12.50 8.92 12.58
CA SER A 4 -11.70 8.08 13.47
C SER A 4 -10.98 7.03 12.63
N GLY A 5 -9.65 7.06 12.58
CA GLY A 5 -8.80 6.23 11.72
C GLY A 5 -7.74 7.01 10.95
N ASP A 6 -7.93 8.32 10.79
CA ASP A 6 -7.12 9.20 9.95
C ASP A 6 -5.60 9.09 10.24
N PHE A 7 -4.81 8.88 9.18
CA PHE A 7 -3.34 8.92 9.22
C PHE A 7 -2.78 10.33 8.99
N ASP A 8 -3.63 11.37 8.98
CA ASP A 8 -3.26 12.80 8.97
C ASP A 8 -2.05 13.13 9.86
N HIS A 9 -1.95 12.48 11.02
CA HIS A 9 -0.84 12.66 11.99
C HIS A 9 0.54 12.19 11.49
N LEU A 10 0.60 11.44 10.38
CA LEU A 10 1.84 10.97 9.76
C LEU A 10 2.44 11.98 8.78
N CYS A 11 1.68 13.00 8.35
CA CYS A 11 2.23 14.10 7.55
C CYS A 11 3.39 14.78 8.29
N SER A 12 4.45 15.16 7.56
CA SER A 12 5.71 15.67 8.11
C SER A 12 6.51 14.68 8.97
N THR A 13 6.15 13.39 9.01
CA THR A 13 6.98 12.38 9.67
C THR A 13 8.21 12.08 8.83
N GLU A 14 9.40 12.24 9.43
CA GLU A 14 10.64 11.75 8.84
C GLU A 14 10.72 10.24 8.99
N VAL A 15 10.81 9.54 7.85
CA VAL A 15 10.97 8.08 7.83
C VAL A 15 12.31 7.74 7.23
N ARG A 16 13.12 7.00 7.98
CA ARG A 16 14.35 6.40 7.48
C ARG A 16 14.02 5.07 6.82
N LEU A 17 14.25 5.00 5.52
CA LEU A 17 13.97 3.82 4.74
C LEU A 17 15.26 3.17 4.25
N GLU A 18 15.30 1.85 4.32
CA GLU A 18 16.34 1.03 3.72
C GLU A 18 16.14 0.98 2.21
N GLN A 19 17.24 1.07 1.47
CA GLN A 19 17.20 0.95 0.02
C GLN A 19 17.50 -0.49 -0.41
N PRO A 20 16.94 -0.94 -1.55
CA PRO A 20 17.28 -2.26 -2.12
C PRO A 20 18.77 -2.42 -2.48
N SER A 21 19.52 -1.32 -2.57
CA SER A 21 20.96 -1.29 -2.89
C SER A 21 21.80 -0.85 -1.68
N PHE A 22 23.10 -1.21 -1.64
CA PHE A 22 24.09 -0.87 -0.59
C PHE A 22 24.40 0.63 -0.41
N SER A 23 23.48 1.50 -0.81
CA SER A 23 23.55 2.94 -0.62
C SER A 23 23.14 3.32 0.81
N PRO A 24 23.59 4.48 1.34
CA PRO A 24 23.17 4.95 2.66
C PRO A 24 21.65 5.11 2.73
N SER A 25 21.07 4.85 3.91
CA SER A 25 19.65 5.05 4.14
C SER A 25 19.23 6.48 3.83
N VAL A 26 18.11 6.61 3.09
CA VAL A 26 17.56 7.90 2.68
C VAL A 26 16.43 8.24 3.62
N THR A 27 16.38 9.52 4.03
CA THR A 27 15.28 10.05 4.83
C THR A 27 14.23 10.62 3.88
N PHE A 28 13.00 10.13 4.00
CA PHE A 28 11.85 10.64 3.26
C PHE A 28 10.96 11.42 4.23
N VAL A 29 10.40 12.53 3.75
CA VAL A 29 9.36 13.27 4.45
C VAL A 29 8.05 12.96 3.74
N LEU A 30 7.05 12.53 4.51
CA LEU A 30 5.71 12.34 4.00
C LEU A 30 5.07 13.73 3.86
N ASP A 31 5.05 14.26 2.63
CA ASP A 31 4.52 15.60 2.35
C ASP A 31 2.99 15.61 2.29
N ASP A 32 2.39 14.68 1.52
CA ASP A 32 0.95 14.61 1.31
C ASP A 32 0.44 13.16 1.32
N GLU A 33 -0.74 12.96 1.88
CA GLU A 33 -1.48 11.70 1.77
C GLU A 33 -2.14 11.60 0.39
N LEU A 34 -1.81 10.56 -0.38
CA LEU A 34 -2.39 10.33 -1.70
C LEU A 34 -3.71 9.54 -1.65
N SER A 35 -3.81 8.59 -0.73
CA SER A 35 -5.01 7.77 -0.51
C SER A 35 -4.88 6.93 0.75
N GLU A 36 -5.96 6.84 1.53
CA GLU A 36 -6.11 5.89 2.62
C GLU A 36 -7.13 4.79 2.24
N GLU A 37 -6.78 3.53 2.51
CA GLU A 37 -7.71 2.41 2.47
C GLU A 37 -7.50 1.55 3.72
N TYR A 38 -8.56 1.44 4.53
CA TYR A 38 -8.59 0.58 5.71
C TYR A 38 -9.54 -0.59 5.46
N GLN A 39 -9.10 -1.80 5.81
CA GLN A 39 -9.98 -2.96 5.89
C GLN A 39 -10.52 -3.04 7.31
N THR A 40 -11.84 -3.04 7.45
CA THR A 40 -12.51 -3.22 8.73
C THR A 40 -12.60 -4.71 9.04
N MET A 41 -12.15 -5.11 10.23
CA MET A 41 -12.26 -6.47 10.72
C MET A 41 -13.05 -6.49 12.03
N THR A 42 -13.98 -7.41 12.15
CA THR A 42 -14.71 -7.69 13.38
C THR A 42 -13.85 -8.52 14.34
N GLN A 43 -14.18 -8.49 15.62
CA GLN A 43 -13.46 -9.26 16.63
C GLN A 43 -13.54 -10.79 16.38
N GLU A 44 -14.62 -11.26 15.77
CA GLU A 44 -14.81 -12.67 15.38
C GLU A 44 -13.84 -13.08 14.26
N GLU A 45 -13.63 -12.20 13.26
CA GLU A 45 -12.71 -12.46 12.14
C GLU A 45 -11.22 -12.48 12.55
N PHE A 46 -10.86 -11.83 13.66
CA PHE A 46 -9.51 -11.91 14.25
C PHE A 46 -9.28 -13.23 14.99
N GLU A 47 -10.28 -13.73 15.72
CA GLU A 47 -10.19 -15.01 16.44
C GLU A 47 -10.06 -16.21 15.50
N GLU A 48 -10.47 -16.07 14.23
CA GLU A 48 -10.31 -17.07 13.17
C GLU A 48 -8.96 -17.04 12.44
N ASP A 49 -7.95 -16.30 12.94
CA ASP A 49 -6.57 -16.25 12.39
C ASP A 49 -6.48 -15.75 10.93
N LEU A 50 -7.41 -14.88 10.51
CA LEU A 50 -7.55 -14.41 9.13
C LEU A 50 -7.28 -12.91 8.89
N GLY A 51 -6.73 -12.13 9.84
CA GLY A 51 -6.32 -10.77 9.44
C GLY A 51 -5.60 -9.84 10.40
N HIS A 52 -5.20 -8.72 9.78
CA HIS A 52 -4.22 -7.75 10.24
C HIS A 52 -4.80 -6.69 11.20
N PRO A 53 -4.07 -6.26 12.24
CA PRO A 53 -4.42 -5.11 13.09
C PRO A 53 -4.34 -3.77 12.35
N PRO A 54 -4.98 -2.68 12.84
CA PRO A 54 -5.83 -2.61 14.04
C PRO A 54 -7.30 -3.00 13.80
N ILE A 55 -7.92 -3.59 14.82
CA ILE A 55 -9.36 -3.90 14.82
C ILE A 55 -10.16 -2.60 14.91
N ASP A 56 -11.04 -2.34 13.93
CA ASP A 56 -11.90 -1.16 13.93
C ASP A 56 -12.81 -1.15 15.17
N GLY A 57 -13.05 0.04 15.73
CA GLY A 57 -13.78 0.21 17.00
C GLY A 57 -12.94 0.06 18.28
N THR A 58 -11.70 -0.43 18.20
CA THR A 58 -10.80 -0.50 19.37
C THR A 58 -9.95 0.75 19.58
N ILE A 59 -10.00 1.71 18.64
CA ILE A 59 -9.25 2.98 18.69
C ILE A 59 -9.57 3.77 19.96
N SER A 60 -10.81 3.70 20.45
CA SER A 60 -11.26 4.36 21.68
C SER A 60 -11.02 3.55 22.96
N CYS A 61 -10.54 2.30 22.84
CA CYS A 61 -10.24 1.45 23.98
C CYS A 61 -8.97 1.89 24.72
N SER A 62 -8.76 1.32 25.91
CA SER A 62 -7.56 1.63 26.71
C SER A 62 -6.27 1.21 25.99
N LEU A 63 -5.17 1.85 26.36
CA LEU A 63 -3.83 1.53 25.83
C LEU A 63 -3.49 0.04 25.95
N GLN A 64 -3.91 -0.61 27.06
CA GLN A 64 -3.65 -2.02 27.31
C GLN A 64 -4.40 -2.95 26.34
N VAL A 65 -5.62 -2.58 25.96
CA VAL A 65 -6.44 -3.33 24.99
C VAL A 65 -5.87 -3.17 23.58
N ARG A 66 -5.47 -1.96 23.20
CA ARG A 66 -4.84 -1.71 21.89
C ARG A 66 -3.47 -2.39 21.78
N ALA A 67 -2.67 -2.39 22.86
CA ALA A 67 -1.36 -3.04 22.88
C ALA A 67 -1.44 -4.57 22.69
N HIS A 68 -2.53 -5.22 23.10
CA HIS A 68 -2.73 -6.65 22.87
C HIS A 68 -2.87 -7.03 21.39
N GLN A 69 -3.13 -6.05 20.50
CA GLN A 69 -3.22 -6.28 19.06
C GLN A 69 -1.85 -6.20 18.37
N ALA A 70 -0.79 -5.86 19.10
CA ALA A 70 0.56 -5.78 18.54
C ALA A 70 1.05 -7.17 18.09
N LEU A 71 1.19 -7.35 16.77
CA LEU A 71 1.86 -8.51 16.21
C LEU A 71 3.38 -8.35 16.30
N THR A 72 4.08 -9.46 16.51
CA THR A 72 5.56 -9.49 16.58
C THR A 72 6.23 -9.67 15.21
N GLN A 73 5.48 -10.07 14.19
CA GLN A 73 6.02 -10.24 12.83
C GLN A 73 5.99 -8.92 12.08
N HIS A 74 7.13 -8.30 11.84
CA HIS A 74 7.19 -6.99 11.17
C HIS A 74 7.14 -7.07 9.63
N THR A 75 7.27 -8.26 9.04
CA THR A 75 7.44 -8.39 7.58
C THR A 75 6.16 -8.87 6.88
N HIS A 76 5.62 -8.03 6.00
CA HIS A 76 4.45 -8.33 5.17
C HIS A 76 4.81 -8.97 3.83
N ALA A 77 3.89 -9.76 3.28
CA ALA A 77 4.02 -10.37 1.96
C ALA A 77 4.17 -9.33 0.84
N GLU A 78 3.52 -8.18 0.98
CA GLU A 78 3.57 -7.09 0.00
C GLU A 78 4.97 -6.47 -0.14
N VAL A 79 5.65 -6.17 0.98
CA VAL A 79 7.03 -5.65 0.94
C VAL A 79 7.97 -6.69 0.29
N LYS A 80 7.81 -7.98 0.61
CA LYS A 80 8.57 -9.06 -0.03
C LYS A 80 8.30 -9.15 -1.54
N ALA A 81 7.05 -8.96 -1.94
CA ALA A 81 6.64 -8.94 -3.34
C ALA A 81 7.30 -7.77 -4.09
N LEU A 82 7.23 -6.55 -3.54
CA LEU A 82 7.82 -5.35 -4.15
C LEU A 82 9.34 -5.49 -4.30
N ILE A 83 10.05 -6.00 -3.27
CA ILE A 83 11.49 -6.28 -3.36
C ILE A 83 11.79 -7.32 -4.46
N SER A 84 11.02 -8.40 -4.51
CA SER A 84 11.21 -9.46 -5.52
C SER A 84 10.96 -8.96 -6.94
N LEU A 85 9.92 -8.14 -7.14
CA LEU A 85 9.56 -7.58 -8.44
C LEU A 85 10.59 -6.54 -8.91
N ASP A 86 11.10 -5.71 -8.00
CA ASP A 86 12.18 -4.75 -8.28
C ASP A 86 13.46 -5.48 -8.73
N HIS A 87 13.87 -6.54 -8.03
CA HIS A 87 15.03 -7.35 -8.42
C HIS A 87 14.90 -7.99 -9.80
N LYS A 88 13.68 -8.25 -10.26
CA LYS A 88 13.40 -8.78 -11.60
C LYS A 88 13.25 -7.70 -12.67
N ASN A 89 13.35 -6.42 -12.29
CA ASN A 89 13.09 -5.27 -13.15
C ASN A 89 11.69 -5.34 -13.78
N CYS A 90 10.68 -5.77 -13.00
CA CYS A 90 9.31 -5.81 -13.48
C CYS A 90 8.80 -4.38 -13.73
N THR A 91 8.42 -4.07 -14.96
CA THR A 91 7.93 -2.75 -15.38
C THR A 91 6.44 -2.55 -15.11
N ALA A 92 5.72 -3.64 -14.80
CA ALA A 92 4.29 -3.61 -14.45
C ALA A 92 4.01 -3.09 -13.03
N VAL A 93 5.05 -2.86 -12.22
CA VAL A 93 4.94 -2.24 -10.90
C VAL A 93 5.87 -1.04 -10.79
N PRO A 94 5.49 0.03 -10.08
CA PRO A 94 6.40 1.13 -9.80
C PRO A 94 7.67 0.65 -9.10
N LYS A 95 8.82 1.20 -9.52
CA LYS A 95 10.12 0.84 -8.95
C LYS A 95 10.17 1.16 -7.45
N LEU A 96 10.55 0.17 -6.64
CA LEU A 96 10.71 0.35 -5.20
C LEU A 96 11.95 1.21 -4.93
N LEU A 97 11.75 2.34 -4.24
CA LEU A 97 12.83 3.26 -3.89
C LEU A 97 13.41 2.90 -2.52
N ALA A 98 12.54 2.61 -1.56
CA ALA A 98 12.94 2.27 -0.20
C ALA A 98 11.79 1.62 0.58
N TYR A 99 12.10 0.93 1.68
CA TYR A 99 11.11 0.38 2.61
C TYR A 99 11.66 0.37 4.05
N GLY A 100 10.81 0.22 5.05
CA GLY A 100 11.24 0.13 6.44
C GLY A 100 10.07 -0.02 7.39
N ASP A 101 10.36 -0.23 8.67
CA ASP A 101 9.35 -0.31 9.71
C ASP A 101 9.66 0.61 10.88
N ARG A 102 8.60 0.99 11.61
CA ARG A 102 8.69 1.73 12.87
C ARG A 102 7.80 1.06 13.90
N VAL A 103 8.35 0.82 15.08
CA VAL A 103 7.56 0.39 16.25
C VAL A 103 6.68 1.55 16.72
N GLN A 104 5.41 1.26 16.97
CA GLN A 104 4.41 2.21 17.43
C GLN A 104 4.59 2.53 18.93
N GLY A 105 4.57 3.82 19.24
CA GLY A 105 4.72 4.34 20.59
C GLY A 105 3.46 4.21 21.44
N VAL A 106 3.54 4.62 22.71
CA VAL A 106 2.42 4.56 23.67
C VAL A 106 1.20 5.38 23.23
N GLY A 107 1.43 6.46 22.48
CA GLY A 107 0.37 7.34 21.95
C GLY A 107 -0.21 6.90 20.61
N ASP A 108 0.42 5.95 19.91
CA ASP A 108 0.02 5.52 18.57
C ASP A 108 -1.22 4.61 18.62
N TYR A 109 -1.72 4.21 17.45
CA TYR A 109 -2.95 3.41 17.33
C TYR A 109 -2.85 2.03 17.98
N VAL A 110 -1.70 1.37 17.84
CA VAL A 110 -1.41 0.06 18.42
C VAL A 110 -0.08 0.12 19.17
N PRO A 111 -0.07 0.50 20.47
CA PRO A 111 1.17 0.59 21.24
C PRO A 111 1.96 -0.73 21.23
N GLY A 112 3.24 -0.66 20.85
CA GLY A 112 4.09 -1.85 20.70
C GLY A 112 3.89 -2.63 19.41
N GLY A 113 2.90 -2.26 18.58
CA GLY A 113 2.80 -2.73 17.20
C GLY A 113 3.82 -2.06 16.30
N TYR A 114 3.65 -2.15 14.98
CA TYR A 114 4.56 -1.54 14.03
C TYR A 114 3.80 -0.93 12.84
N ILE A 115 4.46 -0.05 12.09
CA ILE A 115 4.00 0.51 10.81
C ILE A 115 5.06 0.17 9.78
N ASN A 116 4.67 -0.44 8.66
CA ASN A 116 5.55 -0.60 7.50
C ASN A 116 5.38 0.58 6.55
N TYR A 117 6.50 1.02 6.00
CA TYR A 117 6.57 2.05 4.98
C TYR A 117 7.19 1.44 3.74
N ALA A 118 6.60 1.74 2.59
CA ALA A 118 7.18 1.48 1.28
C ALA A 118 7.09 2.76 0.46
N ALA A 119 8.20 3.13 -0.18
CA ALA A 119 8.28 4.26 -1.09
C ALA A 119 8.63 3.73 -2.48
N TRP A 120 7.90 4.16 -3.49
CA TRP A 120 8.12 3.77 -4.88
C TRP A 120 8.14 5.01 -5.78
N THR A 121 8.62 4.81 -7.01
CA THR A 121 8.71 5.87 -8.00
C THR A 121 7.32 6.34 -8.40
N ARG A 122 7.08 7.66 -8.40
CA ARG A 122 5.89 8.23 -9.02
C ARG A 122 5.98 8.03 -10.54
N VAL A 123 5.05 7.25 -11.10
CA VAL A 123 4.95 7.02 -12.54
C VAL A 123 4.06 8.07 -13.21
N ALA A 124 4.20 8.23 -14.52
CA ALA A 124 3.30 9.08 -15.32
C ALA A 124 1.91 8.43 -15.44
N GLY A 125 0.89 9.25 -15.70
CA GLY A 125 -0.50 8.81 -15.75
C GLY A 125 -1.25 9.04 -14.44
N GLU A 126 -2.50 8.62 -14.43
CA GLU A 126 -3.42 8.84 -13.32
C GLU A 126 -4.12 7.55 -12.90
N PRO A 127 -4.47 7.38 -11.61
CA PRO A 127 -5.33 6.30 -11.15
C PRO A 127 -6.66 6.26 -11.92
N ILE A 128 -7.07 5.07 -12.36
CA ILE A 128 -8.34 4.93 -13.05
C ILE A 128 -9.50 5.13 -12.06
N SER A 129 -10.31 6.15 -12.30
CA SER A 129 -11.53 6.40 -11.53
C SER A 129 -12.56 5.30 -11.79
N SER A 130 -12.86 4.52 -10.75
CA SER A 130 -13.92 3.50 -10.77
C SER A 130 -15.29 4.09 -11.13
N ALA A 131 -15.54 5.36 -10.77
CA ALA A 131 -16.83 6.02 -10.99
C ALA A 131 -17.05 6.42 -12.46
N SER A 132 -16.02 6.91 -13.14
CA SER A 132 -16.16 7.42 -14.51
C SER A 132 -15.72 6.43 -15.59
N TYR A 133 -14.89 5.44 -15.27
CA TYR A 133 -14.34 4.51 -16.26
C TYR A 133 -15.40 3.80 -17.11
N TRP A 134 -16.54 3.44 -16.52
CA TRP A 134 -17.60 2.71 -17.20
C TRP A 134 -18.44 3.55 -18.16
N GLU A 135 -18.45 4.87 -17.95
CA GLU A 135 -19.14 5.85 -18.82
C GLU A 135 -18.32 6.19 -20.08
N LEU A 136 -17.04 5.80 -20.10
CA LEU A 136 -16.17 6.00 -21.26
C LEU A 136 -16.51 5.03 -22.39
N ASP A 137 -16.21 5.46 -23.62
CA ASP A 137 -16.55 4.70 -24.81
C ASP A 137 -15.86 3.32 -24.84
N LEU A 138 -16.40 2.42 -25.65
CA LEU A 138 -15.90 1.06 -25.74
C LEU A 138 -14.46 1.01 -26.27
N ALA A 139 -14.08 1.91 -27.18
CA ALA A 139 -12.74 1.91 -27.78
C ALA A 139 -11.68 2.23 -26.72
N TYR A 140 -11.91 3.27 -25.91
CA TYR A 140 -11.07 3.65 -24.78
C TYR A 140 -10.95 2.49 -23.77
N ARG A 141 -12.07 1.90 -23.35
CA ARG A 141 -12.04 0.78 -22.39
C ARG A 141 -11.34 -0.46 -22.95
N VAL A 142 -11.36 -0.68 -24.27
CA VAL A 142 -10.60 -1.77 -24.90
C VAL A 142 -9.10 -1.46 -24.89
N GLU A 143 -8.72 -0.21 -25.15
CA GLU A 143 -7.33 0.26 -25.07
C GLU A 143 -6.75 0.07 -23.67
N VAL A 144 -7.43 0.57 -22.64
CA VAL A 144 -7.03 0.40 -21.23
C VAL A 144 -6.91 -1.06 -20.84
N ARG A 145 -7.89 -1.91 -21.21
CA ARG A 145 -7.82 -3.36 -20.94
C ARG A 145 -6.66 -4.04 -21.66
N SER A 146 -6.27 -3.54 -22.84
CA SER A 146 -5.11 -4.05 -23.57
C SER A 146 -3.82 -3.73 -22.82
N ALA A 147 -3.66 -2.48 -22.36
CA ALA A 147 -2.53 -2.06 -21.53
C ALA A 147 -2.44 -2.85 -20.22
N PHE A 148 -3.56 -2.97 -19.50
CA PHE A 148 -3.65 -3.81 -18.29
C PHE A 148 -3.25 -5.26 -18.58
N ARG A 149 -3.73 -5.85 -19.68
CA ARG A 149 -3.40 -7.24 -20.03
C ARG A 149 -1.90 -7.42 -20.29
N ALA A 150 -1.23 -6.42 -20.87
CA ALA A 150 0.21 -6.46 -21.09
C ALA A 150 0.96 -6.44 -19.75
N ALA A 151 0.67 -5.47 -18.88
CA ALA A 151 1.26 -5.36 -17.55
C ALA A 151 0.99 -6.60 -16.67
N TYR A 152 -0.26 -7.08 -16.64
CA TYR A 152 -0.63 -8.26 -15.87
C TYR A 152 0.07 -9.54 -16.33
N ARG A 153 0.36 -9.68 -17.63
CA ARG A 153 1.11 -10.84 -18.15
C ARG A 153 2.55 -10.83 -17.69
N GLU A 154 3.17 -9.66 -17.60
CA GLU A 154 4.51 -9.52 -17.05
C GLU A 154 4.51 -9.90 -15.57
N LEU A 155 3.58 -9.34 -14.79
CA LEU A 155 3.42 -9.64 -13.36
C LEU A 155 3.15 -11.12 -13.10
N LYS A 156 2.30 -11.77 -13.91
CA LYS A 156 1.94 -13.19 -13.79
C LYS A 156 3.12 -14.15 -13.97
N ASN A 157 4.24 -13.71 -14.56
CA ASN A 157 5.44 -14.53 -14.63
C ASN A 157 6.16 -14.63 -13.26
N ASP A 158 5.65 -13.94 -12.24
CA ASP A 158 6.11 -14.03 -10.87
C ASP A 158 5.24 -14.98 -10.01
N ILE A 159 5.80 -15.36 -8.86
CA ILE A 159 5.12 -16.06 -7.76
C ILE A 159 4.18 -15.10 -7.02
N TRP A 160 4.38 -13.79 -7.21
CA TRP A 160 3.58 -12.71 -6.64
C TRP A 160 2.47 -12.27 -7.58
N GLY A 161 1.33 -11.85 -7.01
CA GLY A 161 0.20 -11.32 -7.75
C GLY A 161 -0.53 -10.24 -6.94
N PRO A 162 -1.43 -9.47 -7.58
CA PRO A 162 -2.13 -8.38 -6.92
C PRO A 162 -3.12 -8.94 -5.89
N GLY A 163 -3.01 -8.47 -4.64
CA GLY A 163 -3.93 -8.85 -3.55
C GLY A 163 -5.31 -8.21 -3.68
N LEU A 164 -5.37 -6.94 -4.09
CA LEU A 164 -6.61 -6.19 -4.31
C LEU A 164 -6.69 -5.70 -5.75
N SER A 165 -7.71 -6.15 -6.48
CA SER A 165 -7.93 -5.83 -7.90
C SER A 165 -8.93 -4.69 -8.08
N SER A 166 -8.56 -3.47 -7.66
CA SER A 166 -9.37 -2.27 -7.85
C SER A 166 -8.84 -1.39 -8.97
N LEU A 167 -9.73 -0.71 -9.71
CA LEU A 167 -9.35 0.20 -10.81
C LEU A 167 -8.48 1.36 -10.31
N LYS A 168 -8.70 1.84 -9.08
CA LYS A 168 -7.89 2.91 -8.47
C LYS A 168 -6.42 2.52 -8.25
N ASN A 169 -6.11 1.23 -8.23
CA ASN A 169 -4.73 0.73 -8.08
C ASN A 169 -4.01 0.60 -9.44
N LEU A 170 -4.70 0.90 -10.54
CA LEU A 170 -4.14 0.92 -11.88
C LEU A 170 -3.86 2.36 -12.28
N ILE A 171 -2.60 2.67 -12.55
CA ILE A 171 -2.18 3.97 -13.07
C ILE A 171 -2.10 3.84 -14.59
N TYR A 172 -2.84 4.67 -15.31
CA TYR A 172 -2.85 4.65 -16.76
C TYR A 172 -2.34 5.96 -17.33
N ASP A 173 -1.31 5.89 -18.18
CA ASP A 173 -0.79 7.03 -18.91
C ASP A 173 -1.47 7.11 -20.28
N GLU A 174 -2.37 8.08 -20.43
CA GLU A 174 -3.07 8.32 -21.69
C GLU A 174 -2.15 8.77 -22.83
N ALA A 175 -0.99 9.37 -22.54
CA ALA A 175 -0.08 9.86 -23.57
C ALA A 175 0.70 8.71 -24.20
N THR A 176 1.14 7.74 -23.40
CA THR A 176 1.93 6.59 -23.85
C THR A 176 1.08 5.33 -24.09
N LYS A 177 -0.18 5.34 -23.64
CA LYS A 177 -1.10 4.19 -23.70
C LYS A 177 -0.59 2.97 -22.92
N SER A 178 0.13 3.21 -21.83
CA SER A 178 0.69 2.18 -20.95
C SER A 178 0.17 2.26 -19.53
N MET A 179 0.37 1.17 -18.79
CA MET A 179 0.23 1.09 -17.33
C MET A 179 1.61 1.20 -16.71
#